data_AF-A0A254NRV5-F1
#
_entry.id   AF-A0A254NRV5-F1
#
_cell.length_a   1.000
_cell.length_b   1.000
_cell.length_c   1.000
_cell.angle_alpha   90.00
_cell.angle_beta   90.00
_cell.angle_gamma   90.00
#
_symmetry.space_group_name_H-M   'P 1'
#
loop_
_entity.id
_entity.type
_entity.pdbx_description
1 polymer ?
#
loop_
_entity_poly.entity_id
_entity_poly.type
_entity_poly.pdbx_seq_one_letter_code
_entity_poly.pdbx_strand_id
1 'polypeptide(L)'
;MDVETALMMVQQQRAQLLDQQLADQANAVQERNAQLAILSSQLKQAEANGDAATAAQRQSEIDALSNSQQIDMLRLQSLSNKRNEAFDVMTNFVKKMQDSRSSIIGNMR
;
A
#
# COMPACT_ATOMS: atom_id res chain seq x y z
N MET A 1 4.69 21.78 25.51
CA MET A 1 4.41 20.69 24.55
C MET A 1 4.88 19.42 25.22
N ASP A 2 3.96 18.59 25.71
CA ASP A 2 4.32 17.34 26.38
C ASP A 2 4.87 16.34 25.37
N VAL A 3 5.80 15.49 25.83
CA VAL A 3 6.44 14.42 25.04
C VAL A 3 5.38 13.52 24.39
N GLU A 4 4.23 13.34 25.04
CA GLU A 4 3.10 12.57 24.54
C GLU A 4 2.43 13.20 23.32
N THR A 5 2.25 14.53 23.32
CA THR A 5 1.72 15.27 22.17
C THR A 5 2.70 15.21 21.00
N ALA A 6 4.00 15.33 21.29
CA ALA A 6 5.04 15.18 20.27
C ALA A 6 5.07 13.76 19.68
N LEU A 7 4.97 12.72 20.52
CA LEU A 7 4.95 11.32 20.07
C LEU A 7 3.71 11.04 19.22
N MET A 8 2.54 11.52 19.64
CA MET A 8 1.29 11.38 18.89
C MET A 8 1.36 12.07 17.53
N MET A 9 1.98 13.25 17.46
CA MET A 9 2.20 13.98 16.20
C MET A 9 3.11 13.20 15.24
N VAL A 10 4.19 12.60 15.74
CA VAL A 10 5.10 11.76 14.93
C VAL A 10 4.40 10.49 14.43
N GLN A 11 3.60 9.82 15.28
CA GLN A 11 2.85 8.64 14.85
C GLN A 11 1.77 9.00 13.83
N GLN A 12 1.11 10.15 13.97
CA GLN A 12 0.16 10.65 12.99
C GLN A 12 0.82 10.92 11.64
N GLN A 13 2.00 11.56 11.61
CA GLN A 13 2.78 11.75 10.39
C GLN A 13 3.19 10.42 9.75
N ARG A 14 3.59 9.44 10.56
CA ARG A 14 3.94 8.10 10.07
C ARG A 14 2.75 7.37 9.46
N ALA A 15 1.57 7.47 10.08
CA ALA A 15 0.34 6.90 9.55
C ALA A 15 -0.04 7.56 8.20
N GLN A 16 0.02 8.89 8.11
CA GLN A 16 -0.21 9.62 6.87
C GLN A 16 0.76 9.21 5.76
N LEU A 17 2.04 9.03 6.08
CA LEU A 17 3.03 8.57 5.10
C LEU A 17 2.77 7.14 4.63
N LEU A 18 2.37 6.24 5.54
CA LEU A 18 2.00 4.87 5.18
C LEU A 18 0.76 4.84 4.28
N ASP A 19 -0.25 5.65 4.58
CA ASP A 19 -1.45 5.78 3.75
C ASP A 19 -1.12 6.36 2.37
N GLN A 20 -0.23 7.36 2.29
CA GLN A 20 0.26 7.89 1.02
C GLN A 20 0.97 6.82 0.19
N GLN A 21 1.89 6.07 0.81
CA GLN A 21 2.61 4.99 0.12
C GLN A 21 1.66 3.89 -0.37
N LEU A 22 0.63 3.55 0.40
CA LEU A 22 -0.41 2.62 -0.02
C LEU A 22 -1.21 3.14 -1.21
N ALA A 23 -1.59 4.42 -1.19
CA ALA A 23 -2.31 5.06 -2.29
C ALA A 23 -1.46 5.10 -3.57
N ASP A 24 -0.20 5.52 -3.46
CA ASP A 24 0.74 5.58 -4.59
C ASP A 24 0.93 4.19 -5.21
N GLN A 25 1.08 3.17 -4.36
CA GLN A 25 1.27 1.81 -4.85
C GLN A 25 -0.02 1.20 -5.43
N ALA A 26 -1.19 1.55 -4.91
CA ALA A 26 -2.47 1.17 -5.50
C ALA A 26 -2.65 1.79 -6.90
N ASN A 27 -2.30 3.07 -7.06
CA ASN A 27 -2.30 3.75 -8.35
C ASN A 27 -1.34 3.07 -9.33
N ALA A 28 -0.13 2.75 -8.88
CA ALA A 28 0.86 2.05 -9.71
C ALA A 28 0.40 0.64 -10.14
N VAL A 29 -0.41 -0.06 -9.32
CA VAL A 29 -1.02 -1.34 -9.70
C VAL A 29 -2.16 -1.13 -10.70
N GLN A 30 -2.96 -0.08 -10.55
CA GLN A 30 -4.02 0.26 -11.50
C GLN A 30 -3.45 0.63 -12.88
N GLU A 31 -2.40 1.44 -12.92
CA GLU A 31 -1.72 1.80 -14.17
C GLU A 31 -1.13 0.56 -14.86
N ARG A 32 -0.51 -0.35 -14.10
CA ARG A 32 -0.02 -1.63 -14.66
C ARG A 32 -1.15 -2.49 -15.19
N ASN A 33 -2.29 -2.56 -14.50
CA ASN A 33 -3.47 -3.27 -15.00
C ASN A 33 -3.95 -2.67 -16.33
N ALA A 34 -3.99 -1.35 -16.46
CA ALA A 34 -4.33 -0.70 -17.72
C ALA A 34 -3.33 -1.02 -18.83
N GLN A 35 -2.03 -1.00 -18.54
CA GLN A 35 -0.98 -1.36 -19.49
C GLN A 35 -1.09 -2.83 -19.94
N LEU A 36 -1.34 -3.76 -19.02
CA LEU A 36 -1.59 -5.18 -19.33
C LEU A 36 -2.83 -5.37 -20.22
N ALA A 37 -3.90 -4.61 -19.96
CA ALA A 37 -5.09 -4.63 -20.81
C ALA A 37 -4.81 -4.13 -22.23
N ILE A 38 -4.01 -3.08 -22.37
CA ILE A 38 -3.59 -2.56 -23.69
C ILE A 38 -2.69 -3.57 -24.41
N LEU A 39 -1.65 -4.08 -23.73
CA LEU A 39 -0.72 -5.05 -24.29
C LEU A 39 -1.42 -6.34 -24.71
N SER A 40 -2.35 -6.85 -23.89
CA SER A 40 -3.13 -8.04 -24.24
C SER A 40 -4.08 -7.79 -25.42
N SER A 41 -4.64 -6.60 -25.56
CA SER A 41 -5.40 -6.22 -26.77
C SER A 41 -4.52 -6.16 -28.01
N GLN A 42 -3.32 -5.58 -27.90
CA GLN A 42 -2.35 -5.51 -28.99
C GLN A 42 -1.82 -6.89 -29.38
N LEU A 43 -1.60 -7.78 -28.40
CA LEU A 43 -1.18 -9.16 -28.64
C LEU A 43 -2.26 -9.90 -29.44
N LYS A 44 -3.53 -9.81 -29.04
CA LYS A 44 -4.65 -10.40 -29.80
C LYS A 44 -4.73 -9.87 -31.23
N GLN A 45 -4.47 -8.58 -31.43
CA GLN A 45 -4.43 -7.99 -32.77
C GLN A 45 -3.23 -8.49 -33.59
N ALA A 46 -2.06 -8.63 -32.98
CA ALA A 46 -0.88 -9.19 -33.64
C ALA A 46 -1.07 -10.66 -34.03
N GLU A 47 -1.68 -11.47 -33.15
CA GLU A 47 -2.07 -12.85 -33.44
C GLU A 47 -3.08 -12.92 -34.59
N ALA A 48 -4.09 -12.04 -34.60
CA ALA A 48 -5.09 -11.97 -35.67
C ALA A 48 -4.47 -11.56 -37.02
N ASN A 49 -3.43 -10.73 -37.01
CA ASN A 49 -2.70 -10.30 -38.18
C ASN A 49 -1.62 -11.30 -38.63
N GLY A 50 -1.42 -12.40 -37.89
CA GLY A 50 -0.40 -13.42 -38.19
C GLY A 50 1.04 -12.99 -37.92
N ASP A 51 1.24 -11.88 -37.21
CA ASP A 51 2.57 -11.33 -36.92
C ASP A 51 3.16 -11.94 -35.63
N ALA A 52 3.69 -13.15 -35.77
CA ALA A 52 4.24 -13.94 -34.67
C ALA A 52 5.42 -13.27 -33.94
N ALA A 53 6.21 -12.44 -34.64
CA ALA A 53 7.33 -11.74 -34.05
C ALA A 53 6.85 -10.64 -33.07
N THR A 54 5.89 -9.84 -33.52
CA THR A 54 5.27 -8.80 -32.68
C THR A 54 4.49 -9.42 -31.53
N ALA A 55 3.77 -10.53 -31.75
CA ALA A 55 3.04 -11.23 -30.69
C ALA A 55 3.99 -11.78 -29.60
N ALA A 56 5.12 -12.39 -29.99
CA ALA A 56 6.11 -12.90 -29.04
C ALA A 56 6.76 -11.78 -28.20
N GLN A 57 7.06 -10.63 -28.81
CA GLN A 57 7.58 -9.47 -28.09
C GLN A 57 6.55 -8.95 -27.07
N ARG A 58 5.28 -8.83 -27.46
CA ARG A 58 4.21 -8.39 -26.55
C ARG A 58 3.97 -9.39 -25.42
N GLN A 59 4.08 -10.69 -25.67
CA GLN A 59 3.98 -11.71 -24.63
C GLN A 59 5.10 -11.55 -23.59
N SER A 60 6.34 -11.33 -24.05
CA SER A 60 7.47 -11.10 -23.14
C SER A 60 7.30 -9.83 -22.31
N GLU A 61 6.77 -8.75 -22.90
CA GLU A 61 6.44 -7.51 -22.18
C GLU A 61 5.34 -7.76 -21.13
N ILE A 62 4.29 -8.50 -21.48
CA ILE A 62 3.21 -8.90 -20.55
C ILE A 62 3.76 -9.71 -19.39
N ASP A 63 4.63 -10.69 -19.64
CA ASP A 63 5.19 -11.55 -18.62
C ASP A 63 6.09 -10.76 -17.64
N ALA A 64 6.90 -9.84 -18.17
CA ALA A 64 7.72 -8.95 -17.35
C ALA A 64 6.86 -8.02 -16.48
N LEU A 65 5.80 -7.43 -17.06
CA LEU A 65 4.89 -6.53 -16.35
C LEU A 65 4.05 -7.28 -15.30
N SER A 66 3.61 -8.49 -15.60
CA SER A 66 2.90 -9.39 -14.69
C SER A 66 3.76 -9.75 -13.48
N ASN A 67 5.04 -10.08 -13.69
CA ASN A 67 5.97 -10.34 -12.59
C ASN A 67 6.15 -9.09 -11.71
N SER A 68 6.38 -7.91 -12.31
CA SER A 68 6.43 -6.66 -11.54
C SER A 68 5.15 -6.40 -10.76
N GLN A 69 3.98 -6.69 -11.33
CA GLN A 69 2.69 -6.51 -10.66
C GLN A 69 2.56 -7.44 -9.45
N GLN A 70 2.98 -8.70 -9.54
CA GLN A 70 2.97 -9.63 -8.41
C GLN A 70 3.81 -9.10 -7.24
N ILE A 71 4.99 -8.52 -7.54
CA ILE A 71 5.84 -7.89 -6.53
C ILE A 71 5.13 -6.71 -5.86
N ASP A 72 4.45 -5.87 -6.64
CA ASP A 72 3.74 -4.71 -6.08
C ASP A 72 2.50 -5.12 -5.28
N MET A 73 1.85 -6.22 -5.64
CA MET A 73 0.79 -6.82 -4.83
C MET A 73 1.32 -7.33 -3.49
N LEU A 74 2.47 -8.00 -3.47
CA LEU A 74 3.13 -8.44 -2.23
C LEU A 74 3.52 -7.23 -1.35
N ARG A 75 4.02 -6.16 -1.97
CA ARG A 75 4.34 -4.91 -1.25
C ARG A 75 3.09 -4.23 -0.69
N LEU A 76 1.99 -4.16 -1.46
CA LEU A 76 0.71 -3.63 -0.98
C LEU A 76 0.20 -4.43 0.21
N GLN A 77 0.27 -5.76 0.15
CA GLN A 77 -0.14 -6.61 1.26
C GLN A 77 0.75 -6.37 2.49
N SER A 78 2.07 -6.26 2.31
CA SER A 78 3.00 -5.95 3.39
C SER A 78 2.76 -4.58 4.01
N LEU A 79 2.53 -3.54 3.19
CA LEU A 79 2.21 -2.19 3.66
C LEU A 79 0.87 -2.15 4.38
N SER A 80 -0.14 -2.87 3.88
CA SER A 80 -1.45 -2.99 4.51
C SER A 80 -1.34 -3.65 5.90
N ASN A 81 -0.55 -4.72 6.00
CA ASN A 81 -0.25 -5.37 7.28
C ASN A 81 0.46 -4.40 8.24
N LYS A 82 1.52 -3.71 7.79
CA LYS A 82 2.23 -2.71 8.60
C LYS A 82 1.32 -1.58 9.07
N ARG A 83 0.40 -1.14 8.21
CA ARG A 83 -0.60 -0.12 8.55
C ARG A 83 -1.53 -0.62 9.66
N ASN A 84 -2.05 -1.83 9.55
CA ASN A 84 -2.95 -2.41 10.56
C ASN A 84 -2.23 -2.59 11.90
N GLU A 85 -1.00 -3.11 11.91
CA GLU A 85 -0.18 -3.24 13.12
C GLU A 85 0.08 -1.87 13.77
N ALA A 86 0.40 -0.84 12.97
CA ALA A 86 0.58 0.52 13.47
C ALA A 86 -0.71 1.08 14.09
N PHE A 87 -1.88 0.81 13.49
CA PHE A 87 -3.17 1.21 14.04
C PHE A 87 -3.48 0.51 15.37
N ASP A 88 -3.18 -0.78 15.50
CA ASP A 88 -3.37 -1.52 16.75
C ASP A 88 -2.47 -0.97 17.87
N VAL A 89 -1.20 -0.71 17.57
CA VAL A 89 -0.26 -0.10 18.53
C VAL A 89 -0.71 1.29 18.94
N MET A 90 -1.16 2.13 18.00
CA MET A 90 -1.68 3.48 18.31
C MET A 90 -2.94 3.41 19.18
N THR A 91 -3.87 2.50 18.86
CA THR A 91 -5.08 2.31 19.65
C THR A 91 -4.75 1.89 21.09
N ASN A 92 -3.80 0.97 21.24
CA ASN A 92 -3.34 0.54 22.56
C ASN A 92 -2.60 1.66 23.32
N PHE A 93 -1.83 2.49 22.63
CA PHE A 93 -1.16 3.64 23.22
C PHE A 93 -2.17 4.66 23.76
N VAL A 94 -3.19 5.02 22.97
CA VAL A 94 -4.26 5.94 23.37
C VAL A 94 -5.04 5.39 24.57
N LYS A 95 -5.37 4.09 24.58
CA LYS A 95 -6.03 3.44 25.72
C LYS A 95 -5.20 3.55 27.01
N LYS A 96 -3.90 3.18 26.95
CA LYS A 96 -3.00 3.27 28.12
C LYS A 96 -2.84 4.71 28.63
N MET A 97 -2.83 5.70 27.73
CA MET A 97 -2.81 7.11 28.06
C MET A 97 -4.09 7.54 28.79
N GLN A 98 -5.25 7.11 28.28
CA GLN A 98 -6.55 7.39 28.90
C GLN A 98 -6.65 6.76 30.29
N ASP A 99 -6.22 5.51 30.44
CA ASP A 99 -6.19 4.81 31.73
C ASP A 99 -5.25 5.49 32.72
N SER A 100 -4.08 5.95 32.25
CA SER A 100 -3.11 6.68 33.07
C SER A 100 -3.68 8.02 33.55
N ARG A 101 -4.34 8.79 32.67
CA ARG A 101 -5.05 10.03 33.03
C ARG A 101 -6.19 9.75 34.01
N SER A 102 -6.96 8.69 33.79
CA SER A 102 -8.06 8.27 34.66
C SER A 102 -7.55 7.88 36.05
N SER A 103 -6.42 7.17 36.13
CA SER A 103 -5.78 6.79 37.40
C SER A 103 -5.23 8.00 38.16
N ILE A 104 -4.62 8.97 37.45
CA ILE A 104 -4.15 10.22 38.06
C ILE A 104 -5.34 11.03 38.61
N ILE A 105 -6.40 11.19 37.81
CA ILE A 105 -7.63 11.87 38.26
C ILE A 105 -8.28 11.11 39.42
N GLY A 106 -8.32 9.78 39.35
CA GLY A 106 -8.90 8.92 40.38
C GLY A 106 -8.15 8.98 41.70
N ASN A 107 -6.81 9.07 41.69
CA ASN A 107 -6.00 9.24 42.89
C ASN A 107 -6.04 10.66 43.48
N MET A 108 -6.51 11.64 42.71
CA MET A 108 -6.68 13.03 43.16
C MET A 108 -8.10 13.34 43.65
N ARG A 109 -9.03 12.37 43.61
CA ARG A 109 -10.41 12.52 44.08
C ARG A 109 -10.62 11.98 45.49
#